data_AF-A0A2V8MWJ3-F1
#
_entry.id   AF-A0A2V8MWJ3-F1
#
_cell.length_a   1.000
_cell.length_b   1.000
_cell.length_c   1.000
_cell.angle_alpha   90.00
_cell.angle_beta   90.00
_cell.angle_gamma   90.00
#
_symmetry.space_group_name_H-M   'P 1'
#
loop_
_entity.id
_entity.type
_entity.pdbx_description
1 polymer ?
#
loop_
_entity_poly.entity_id
_entity_poly.type
_entity_poly.pdbx_seq_one_letter_code
_entity_poly.pdbx_strand_id
1 'polypeptide(L)'
;DDRGEAEIPLRVPDFNGTLRLMAVVAAADRFGSKDAEMIVAAPLITELSMPRFLSFGDKAVMALDLQNLSGAAQELKVSVNGGQGLRIQDADRELPLKDQEKRTLRFSIEARTMPGVQTITVKVAG
;
A
#
# COMPACT_ATOMS: atom_id res chain seq x y z
N ASP A 1 -5.94 -13.30 33.40
CA ASP A 1 -5.43 -14.19 34.46
C ASP A 1 -6.01 -13.72 35.79
N ASP A 2 -5.58 -14.31 36.91
CA ASP A 2 -6.04 -13.89 38.25
C ASP A 2 -5.60 -12.46 38.64
N ARG A 3 -4.75 -11.82 37.81
CA ARG A 3 -4.27 -10.44 37.97
C ARG A 3 -5.06 -9.43 37.12
N GLY A 4 -6.04 -9.89 36.34
CA GLY A 4 -6.84 -9.04 35.45
C GLY A 4 -6.16 -8.71 34.13
N GLU A 5 -5.12 -9.43 33.74
CA GLU A 5 -4.40 -9.25 32.48
C GLU A 5 -4.97 -10.18 31.38
N ALA A 6 -5.06 -9.66 30.16
CA ALA A 6 -5.44 -10.43 28.98
C ALA A 6 -4.65 -9.95 27.77
N GLU A 7 -4.10 -10.88 27.01
CA GLU A 7 -3.43 -10.61 25.73
C GLU A 7 -4.34 -11.05 24.59
N ILE A 8 -4.61 -10.13 23.66
CA ILE A 8 -5.50 -10.37 22.52
C ILE A 8 -4.71 -10.08 21.25
N PRO A 9 -4.30 -11.11 20.48
CA PRO A 9 -3.62 -10.89 19.21
C PRO A 9 -4.60 -10.33 18.17
N LEU A 10 -4.30 -9.14 17.65
CA LEU A 10 -5.06 -8.50 16.58
C LEU A 10 -4.28 -8.59 15.27
N ARG A 11 -4.90 -9.13 14.23
CA ARG A 11 -4.34 -9.08 12.87
C ARG A 11 -4.69 -7.73 12.26
N VAL A 12 -3.69 -6.87 12.13
CA VAL A 12 -3.84 -5.57 11.48
C VAL A 12 -3.71 -5.77 9.97
N PRO A 13 -4.67 -5.30 9.14
CA PRO A 13 -4.55 -5.37 7.69
C PRO A 13 -3.42 -4.47 7.20
N ASP A 14 -3.03 -4.62 5.93
CA ASP A 14 -2.14 -3.66 5.29
C ASP A 14 -2.80 -2.28 5.28
N PHE A 15 -2.33 -1.40 6.17
CA PHE A 15 -2.95 -0.13 6.50
C PHE A 15 -1.88 0.87 6.88
N ASN A 16 -1.95 2.05 6.27
CA ASN A 16 -1.10 3.20 6.60
C ASN A 16 -2.00 4.31 7.16
N GLY A 17 -1.93 4.54 8.47
CA GLY A 17 -2.75 5.55 9.14
C GLY A 17 -2.85 5.33 10.65
N THR A 18 -3.85 5.96 11.26
CA THR A 18 -4.12 5.86 12.70
C THR A 18 -5.30 4.92 12.97
N LEU A 19 -5.10 3.92 13.81
CA LEU A 19 -6.15 3.06 14.34
C LEU A 19 -6.60 3.57 15.71
N ARG A 20 -7.92 3.51 15.96
CA ARG A 20 -8.49 3.73 17.29
C ARG A 20 -8.76 2.37 17.93
N LEU A 21 -7.92 1.99 18.90
CA LEU A 21 -8.12 0.78 19.69
C LEU A 21 -9.10 1.07 20.81
N MET A 22 -10.18 0.30 20.90
CA MET A 22 -11.21 0.44 21.93
C MET A 22 -11.35 -0.86 22.72
N ALA A 23 -11.40 -0.76 24.04
CA ALA A 23 -11.66 -1.87 24.94
C ALA A 23 -12.87 -1.55 25.81
N VAL A 24 -13.79 -2.51 25.93
CA VAL A 24 -14.95 -2.45 26.83
C VAL A 24 -14.94 -3.70 27.70
N VAL A 25 -15.15 -3.51 28.99
CA VAL A 25 -15.18 -4.58 30.00
C VAL A 25 -16.47 -4.45 30.79
N ALA A 26 -17.11 -5.59 31.09
CA ALA A 26 -18.32 -5.65 31.88
C ALA A 26 -18.26 -6.81 32.90
N ALA A 27 -18.83 -6.58 34.08
CA ALA A 27 -19.18 -7.59 35.07
C ALA A 27 -20.63 -7.35 35.54
N ALA A 28 -21.11 -8.11 36.52
CA ALA A 28 -22.52 -8.10 36.94
C ALA A 28 -23.07 -6.70 37.30
N ASP A 29 -22.26 -5.87 37.98
CA ASP A 29 -22.65 -4.55 38.50
C ASP A 29 -21.68 -3.42 38.12
N ARG A 30 -20.75 -3.67 37.19
CA ARG A 30 -19.67 -2.74 36.84
C ARG A 30 -19.27 -2.84 35.38
N PHE A 31 -18.92 -1.70 34.80
CA PHE A 31 -18.47 -1.58 33.42
C PHE A 31 -17.27 -0.62 33.35
N GLY A 32 -16.48 -0.76 32.29
CA GLY A 32 -15.37 0.13 31.99
C GLY A 32 -15.10 0.18 30.49
N SER A 33 -14.63 1.32 30.01
CA SER A 33 -14.21 1.49 28.62
C SER A 33 -12.96 2.35 28.56
N LYS A 34 -12.11 2.08 27.58
CA LYS A 34 -10.94 2.89 27.27
C LYS A 34 -10.65 2.84 25.78
N ASP A 35 -10.14 3.94 25.24
CA ASP A 35 -9.60 3.98 23.90
C ASP A 35 -8.20 4.58 23.85
N ALA A 36 -7.46 4.24 22.79
CA ALA A 36 -6.13 4.74 22.51
C ALA A 36 -5.89 4.83 21.00
N GLU A 37 -5.10 5.81 20.58
CA GLU A 37 -4.62 5.92 19.20
C GLU A 37 -3.36 5.06 19.00
N MET A 38 -3.29 4.37 17.87
CA MET A 38 -2.15 3.58 17.46
C MET A 38 -1.78 3.92 16.01
N ILE A 39 -0.56 4.40 15.80
CA ILE A 39 -0.04 4.71 14.47
C ILE A 39 0.47 3.42 13.83
N VAL A 40 0.00 3.13 12.62
CA VAL A 40 0.48 2.02 11.79
C VAL A 40 1.04 2.63 10.51
N ALA A 41 2.35 2.48 10.31
CA ALA A 41 3.02 2.96 9.12
C ALA A 41 3.95 1.87 8.60
N ALA A 42 3.80 1.51 7.34
CA ALA A 42 4.78 0.73 6.62
C ALA A 42 6.07 1.55 6.44
N PRO A 43 7.26 0.92 6.45
CA PRO A 43 8.52 1.61 6.21
C PRO A 43 8.61 2.21 4.80
N LEU A 44 7.82 1.68 3.86
CA LEU A 44 7.67 2.19 2.51
C LEU A 44 6.18 2.16 2.15
N ILE A 45 5.62 3.32 1.85
CA ILE A 45 4.24 3.44 1.34
C ILE A 45 4.28 3.42 -0.18
N THR A 46 3.42 2.60 -0.78
CA THR A 46 3.28 2.47 -2.23
C THR A 46 1.82 2.60 -2.64
N GLU A 47 1.52 3.54 -3.54
CA GLU A 47 0.14 3.78 -4.00
C GLU A 47 0.09 3.90 -5.52
N LEU A 48 -0.69 3.03 -6.17
CA LEU A 48 -0.84 3.00 -7.62
C LEU A 48 -2.15 3.67 -8.05
N SER A 49 -2.03 4.72 -8.87
CA SER A 49 -3.13 5.38 -9.56
C SER A 49 -3.14 4.98 -11.04
N MET A 50 -4.28 4.47 -11.51
CA MET A 50 -4.46 4.03 -12.89
C MET A 50 -5.92 4.26 -13.36
N PRO A 51 -6.16 4.38 -14.69
CA PRO A 51 -7.51 4.43 -15.24
C PRO A 51 -8.34 3.21 -14.83
N ARG A 52 -9.65 3.39 -14.61
CA ARG A 52 -10.56 2.30 -14.22
C ARG A 52 -10.86 1.32 -15.35
N PHE A 53 -10.74 1.77 -16.61
CA PHE A 53 -10.90 0.97 -17.82
C PHE A 53 -10.08 1.59 -18.95
N LEU A 54 -9.81 0.80 -19.98
CA LEU A 54 -9.18 1.20 -21.23
C LEU A 54 -9.85 0.48 -22.39
N SER A 55 -10.03 1.18 -23.51
CA SER A 55 -10.39 0.59 -24.80
C SER A 55 -9.13 0.09 -25.51
N PHE A 56 -9.29 -0.81 -26.48
CA PHE A 56 -8.14 -1.31 -27.24
C PHE A 56 -7.44 -0.18 -27.99
N GLY A 57 -6.11 -0.12 -27.86
CA GLY A 57 -5.28 0.94 -28.45
C GLY A 57 -5.20 2.23 -27.63
N ASP A 58 -5.93 2.35 -26.52
CA ASP A 58 -5.84 3.51 -25.65
C ASP A 58 -4.43 3.65 -25.07
N LYS A 59 -3.96 4.89 -25.01
CA LYS A 59 -2.72 5.27 -24.34
C LYS A 59 -3.05 6.07 -23.10
N ALA A 60 -2.42 5.71 -21.99
CA ALA A 60 -2.62 6.37 -20.71
C ALA A 60 -1.31 6.40 -19.92
N VAL A 61 -1.37 7.04 -18.75
CA VAL A 61 -0.26 7.08 -17.80
C VAL A 61 -0.75 6.50 -16.49
N MET A 62 0.02 5.55 -15.93
CA MET A 62 -0.11 5.12 -14.54
C MET A 62 0.88 5.88 -13.68
N ALA A 63 0.49 6.23 -12.46
CA ALA A 63 1.33 6.88 -11.49
C ALA A 63 1.51 5.99 -10.26
N LEU A 64 2.75 5.68 -9.90
CA LEU A 64 3.10 5.00 -8.66
C LEU A 64 3.74 6.01 -7.71
N ASP A 65 3.04 6.32 -6.62
CA ASP A 65 3.57 7.11 -5.53
C ASP A 65 4.35 6.21 -4.58
N LEU A 66 5.57 6.62 -4.27
CA LEU A 66 6.49 5.98 -3.32
C LEU A 66 6.85 6.98 -2.24
N GLN A 67 6.69 6.60 -0.97
CA GLN A 67 7.09 7.42 0.16
C GLN A 67 7.87 6.59 1.17
N ASN A 68 9.11 6.99 1.42
CA ASN A 68 9.99 6.32 2.37
C ASN A 68 9.78 6.90 3.78
N LEU A 69 9.38 6.03 4.71
CA LEU A 69 9.20 6.34 6.13
C LEU A 69 10.08 5.45 7.02
N SER A 70 11.14 4.85 6.47
CA SER A 70 11.94 3.86 7.17
C SER A 70 13.00 4.44 8.11
N GLY A 71 13.18 5.77 8.13
CA GLY A 71 14.23 6.44 8.92
C GLY A 71 15.63 6.42 8.29
N ALA A 72 15.77 5.89 7.06
CA ALA A 72 17.04 5.85 6.32
C ALA A 72 16.80 5.92 4.81
N ALA A 73 17.80 6.34 4.04
CA ALA A 73 17.72 6.31 2.57
C ALA A 73 17.68 4.86 2.05
N GLN A 74 16.89 4.63 0.99
CA GLN A 74 16.72 3.32 0.35
C GLN A 74 17.04 3.40 -1.14
N GLU A 75 17.59 2.32 -1.70
CA GLU A 75 17.71 2.12 -3.15
C GLU A 75 16.60 1.17 -3.59
N LEU A 76 15.60 1.72 -4.29
CA LEU A 76 14.40 0.99 -4.66
C LEU A 76 14.51 0.42 -6.07
N LYS A 77 14.12 -0.85 -6.23
CA LYS A 77 13.87 -1.51 -7.51
C LYS A 77 12.38 -1.70 -7.69
N VAL A 78 11.83 -1.09 -8.73
CA VAL A 78 10.40 -1.14 -9.07
C VAL A 78 10.24 -1.91 -10.37
N SER A 79 9.33 -2.88 -10.38
CA SER A 79 8.96 -3.64 -11.58
C SER A 79 7.44 -3.67 -11.72
N VAL A 80 6.94 -3.31 -12.91
CA VAL A 80 5.50 -3.27 -13.21
C VAL A 80 5.17 -4.29 -14.30
N ASN A 81 4.27 -5.21 -13.99
CA ASN A 81 3.75 -6.20 -14.94
C ASN A 81 2.27 -5.94 -15.23
N GLY A 82 1.95 -5.65 -16.50
CA GLY A 82 0.59 -5.39 -16.96
C GLY A 82 -0.12 -6.61 -17.58
N GLY A 83 0.39 -7.82 -17.33
CA GLY A 83 -0.10 -9.04 -17.93
C GLY A 83 0.01 -9.04 -19.46
N GLN A 84 -0.94 -9.72 -20.11
CA GLN A 84 -0.99 -9.80 -21.58
C GLN A 84 -1.77 -8.64 -22.21
N GLY A 85 -2.56 -7.90 -21.43
CA GLY A 85 -3.42 -6.83 -21.94
C GLY A 85 -2.80 -5.45 -22.00
N LEU A 86 -1.62 -5.24 -21.40
CA LEU A 86 -0.96 -3.93 -21.40
C LEU A 86 0.46 -4.02 -21.94
N ARG A 87 0.86 -3.02 -22.70
CA ARG A 87 2.26 -2.70 -22.97
C ARG A 87 2.65 -1.55 -22.05
N ILE A 88 3.74 -1.73 -21.30
CA ILE A 88 4.25 -0.74 -20.36
C ILE A 88 5.64 -0.33 -20.83
N GLN A 89 5.88 0.98 -20.94
CA GLN A 89 7.21 1.51 -21.24
C GLN A 89 7.99 1.70 -19.94
N ASP A 90 9.29 1.39 -19.96
CA ASP A 90 10.21 1.50 -18.81
C ASP A 90 9.62 0.85 -17.54
N ALA A 91 9.16 -0.39 -17.70
CA ALA A 91 8.47 -1.16 -16.67
C ALA A 91 9.34 -1.44 -15.43
N ASP A 92 10.66 -1.48 -15.61
CA ASP A 92 11.64 -1.66 -14.55
C ASP A 92 12.39 -0.35 -14.31
N ARG A 93 12.48 0.08 -13.04
CA ARG A 93 13.17 1.30 -12.64
C ARG A 93 13.93 1.09 -11.35
N GLU A 94 15.09 1.71 -11.26
CA GLU A 94 15.85 1.82 -10.02
C GLU A 94 15.94 3.30 -9.63
N LEU A 95 15.75 3.60 -8.35
CA LEU A 95 15.88 4.96 -7.84
C LEU A 95 16.28 5.01 -6.36
N PRO A 96 17.12 5.98 -5.99
CA PRO A 96 17.28 6.35 -4.58
C PRO A 96 16.04 7.07 -4.08
N LEU A 97 15.64 6.78 -2.86
CA LEU A 97 14.59 7.48 -2.13
C LEU A 97 15.07 7.76 -0.70
N LYS A 98 15.31 9.04 -0.38
CA LYS A 98 15.77 9.46 0.95
C LYS A 98 14.66 9.25 1.99
N ASP A 99 15.02 9.20 3.27
CA ASP A 99 14.03 9.21 4.34
C ASP A 99 13.11 10.44 4.22
N GLN A 100 11.83 10.24 4.50
CA GLN A 100 10.74 11.22 4.32
C GLN A 100 10.51 11.71 2.88
N GLU A 101 11.26 11.23 1.89
CA GLU A 101 11.08 11.63 0.49
C GLU A 101 9.88 10.91 -0.13
N LYS A 102 9.05 11.69 -0.86
CA LYS A 102 8.00 11.19 -1.73
C LYS A 102 8.39 11.39 -3.19
N ARG A 103 8.24 10.34 -4.01
CA ARG A 103 8.40 10.42 -5.47
C ARG A 103 7.25 9.74 -6.20
N THR A 104 6.87 10.32 -7.33
CA THR A 104 5.88 9.75 -8.25
C THR A 104 6.56 9.23 -9.51
N LEU A 105 6.52 7.92 -9.73
CA LEU A 105 6.95 7.30 -10.98
C LEU A 105 5.77 7.26 -11.96
N ARG A 106 6.00 7.72 -13.20
CA ARG A 106 4.99 7.71 -14.27
C ARG A 106 5.35 6.67 -15.32
N PHE A 107 4.41 5.77 -15.62
CA PHE A 107 4.56 4.72 -16.61
C PHE A 107 3.57 4.95 -17.75
N SER A 108 4.09 5.15 -18.96
CA SER A 108 3.26 5.20 -20.17
C SER A 108 2.78 3.79 -20.50
N ILE A 109 1.48 3.63 -20.65
CA ILE A 109 0.83 2.35 -20.95
C ILE A 109 0.01 2.42 -22.23
N GLU A 110 -0.10 1.28 -22.90
CA GLU A 110 -0.94 1.08 -24.08
C GLU A 110 -1.75 -0.21 -23.94
N ALA A 111 -3.06 -0.11 -24.15
CA ALA A 111 -3.97 -1.25 -24.13
C ALA A 111 -3.85 -2.11 -25.38
N ARG A 112 -3.51 -3.38 -25.19
CA ARG A 112 -3.46 -4.39 -26.26
C ARG A 112 -4.87 -4.90 -26.56
N THR A 113 -5.03 -5.57 -27.70
CA THR A 113 -6.30 -6.18 -28.13
C THR A 113 -6.59 -7.48 -27.36
N MET A 114 -6.67 -7.39 -26.03
CA MET A 114 -6.94 -8.50 -25.13
C MET A 114 -8.18 -8.16 -24.29
N PRO A 115 -9.34 -8.78 -24.53
CA PRO A 115 -10.56 -8.51 -23.78
C PRO A 115 -10.46 -9.03 -22.33
N GLY A 116 -11.28 -8.45 -21.46
CA GLY A 116 -11.46 -8.91 -20.08
C GLY A 116 -10.63 -8.14 -19.04
N VAL A 117 -10.79 -8.53 -17.78
CA VAL A 117 -10.07 -7.93 -16.65
C VAL A 117 -8.61 -8.36 -16.68
N GLN A 118 -7.71 -7.40 -16.59
CA GLN A 118 -6.27 -7.63 -16.53
C GLN A 118 -5.75 -7.22 -15.15
N THR A 119 -4.92 -8.06 -14.54
CA THR A 119 -4.29 -7.75 -13.27
C THR A 119 -2.95 -7.06 -13.52
N ILE A 120 -2.77 -5.89 -12.94
CA ILE A 120 -1.48 -5.21 -12.88
C ILE A 120 -0.80 -5.59 -11.57
N THR A 121 0.45 -6.05 -11.65
CA THR A 121 1.27 -6.37 -10.48
C THR A 121 2.43 -5.40 -10.42
N VAL A 122 2.58 -4.70 -9.29
CA VAL A 122 3.76 -3.87 -9.00
C VAL A 122 4.57 -4.58 -7.92
N LYS A 123 5.87 -4.71 -8.16
CA LYS A 123 6.83 -5.19 -7.16
C LYS A 123 7.80 -4.07 -6.84
N VAL A 124 7.96 -3.79 -5.56
CA VAL A 124 8.95 -2.83 -5.05
C VAL A 124 9.84 -3.57 -4.06
N ALA A 125 11.16 -3.49 -4.26
CA ALA A 125 12.17 -4.07 -3.38
C ALA A 125 13.21 -3.01 -3.01
N GLY A 126 13.68 -3.02 -1.76
CA GLY A 126 14.64 -2.07 -1.20
C GLY A 126 15.17 -2.54 0.15
#